data_AF-A0AAU7DV93-F1
#
_entry.id   AF-A0AAU7DV93-F1
#
_cell.length_a   1.000
_cell.length_b   1.000
_cell.length_c   1.000
_cell.angle_alpha   90.00
_cell.angle_beta   90.00
_cell.angle_gamma   90.00
#
_symmetry.space_group_name_H-M   'P 1'
#
loop_
_entity.id
_entity.type
_entity.pdbx_description
1 polymer ?
#
loop_
_entity_poly.entity_id
_entity_poly.type
_entity_poly.pdbx_seq_one_letter_code
_entity_poly.pdbx_strand_id
1 'polypeptide(L)'
;MSPQPLAGSSARWLPSGNQPRRPASLDPVAAAGIPGGLDPQLSGEIAHMTAGVIVDRGRAEAAPDVVERLITLVDREGIDVVAGMWADSPATTLPGVLWRMYSLREQVRKAPDMVTDHYRAGLAAAEVQHAVVGVTEPPVPADLLALLDTVLSGLFTGDFAVALERAAAFCRVLSTGAAYEAQRLEESDALTARKLVRVALDHSAVAAELTSAAQLWRQDKLD
;
A
#
# COMPACT_ATOMS: atom_id res chain seq x y z
N MET A 1 -21.68 -25.26 -70.09
CA MET A 1 -20.96 -24.21 -69.33
C MET A 1 -20.99 -24.58 -67.85
N SER A 2 -19.92 -25.21 -67.36
CA SER A 2 -19.59 -25.32 -65.92
C SER A 2 -19.07 -23.95 -65.44
N PRO A 3 -19.17 -23.55 -64.14
CA PRO A 3 -18.50 -24.24 -63.02
C PRO A 3 -19.17 -24.20 -61.60
N GLN A 4 -18.71 -25.10 -60.73
CA GLN A 4 -18.47 -24.94 -59.27
C GLN A 4 -16.92 -24.82 -59.06
N PRO A 5 -16.32 -24.48 -57.90
CA PRO A 5 -16.85 -24.43 -56.52
C PRO A 5 -16.40 -23.23 -55.63
N LEU A 6 -16.84 -23.28 -54.38
CA LEU A 6 -16.49 -22.45 -53.21
C LEU A 6 -15.02 -22.60 -52.77
N ALA A 7 -14.37 -21.48 -52.42
CA ALA A 7 -13.25 -21.35 -51.48
C ALA A 7 -13.34 -19.93 -50.90
N GLY A 8 -13.56 -19.70 -49.61
CA GLY A 8 -12.63 -20.05 -48.53
C GLY A 8 -11.74 -18.83 -48.25
N SER A 9 -12.21 -17.87 -47.45
CA SER A 9 -11.33 -16.81 -46.92
C SER A 9 -11.69 -16.51 -45.47
N SER A 10 -11.15 -17.33 -44.59
CA SER A 10 -11.07 -17.09 -43.15
C SER A 10 -9.81 -16.29 -42.87
N ALA A 11 -9.87 -14.96 -42.95
CA ALA A 11 -8.82 -14.11 -42.37
C ALA A 11 -9.15 -13.85 -40.90
N ARG A 12 -8.83 -14.82 -40.05
CA ARG A 12 -8.85 -14.69 -38.59
C ARG A 12 -7.72 -13.73 -38.20
N TRP A 13 -8.05 -12.48 -37.88
CA TRP A 13 -7.13 -11.56 -37.21
C TRP A 13 -6.85 -12.12 -35.81
N LEU A 14 -5.65 -12.66 -35.60
CA LEU A 14 -5.13 -12.94 -34.26
C LEU A 14 -4.51 -11.64 -33.72
N PRO A 15 -4.90 -11.14 -32.54
CA PRO A 15 -4.21 -10.02 -31.92
C PRO A 15 -2.79 -10.46 -31.55
N SER A 16 -1.80 -9.73 -32.08
CA SER A 16 -0.38 -9.91 -31.80
C SER A 16 -0.14 -9.92 -30.29
N GLY A 17 0.40 -11.03 -29.77
CA GLY A 17 0.81 -11.12 -28.38
C GLY A 17 1.79 -10.00 -28.03
N ASN A 18 1.61 -9.42 -26.84
CA ASN A 18 2.49 -8.42 -26.27
C ASN A 18 3.87 -9.03 -26.05
N GLN A 19 4.72 -9.03 -27.08
CA GLN A 19 6.07 -9.51 -27.00
C GLN A 19 6.83 -8.59 -26.03
N PRO A 20 7.39 -9.10 -24.92
CA PRO A 20 8.14 -8.27 -23.99
C PRO A 20 9.24 -7.53 -24.75
N ARG A 21 9.20 -6.20 -24.75
CA ARG A 21 10.25 -5.40 -25.38
C ARG A 21 11.54 -5.66 -24.63
N ARG A 22 12.58 -6.11 -25.35
CA ARG A 22 13.92 -6.23 -24.80
C ARG A 22 14.36 -4.83 -24.32
N PRO A 23 14.84 -4.66 -23.08
CA PRO A 23 15.37 -3.38 -22.62
C PRO A 23 16.41 -2.87 -23.61
N ALA A 24 16.30 -1.61 -24.03
CA ALA A 24 17.30 -0.99 -24.87
C ALA A 24 18.63 -0.99 -24.09
N SER A 25 19.69 -1.55 -24.67
CA SER A 25 21.02 -1.45 -24.08
C SER A 25 21.44 0.02 -24.10
N LEU A 26 21.59 0.62 -22.93
CA LEU A 26 22.14 1.96 -22.81
C LEU A 26 23.62 1.93 -23.25
N ASP A 27 24.02 2.98 -23.98
CA ASP A 27 25.42 3.23 -24.32
C ASP A 27 26.24 3.34 -23.01
N PRO A 28 27.37 2.63 -22.86
CA PRO A 28 28.21 2.67 -21.66
C PRO A 28 28.59 4.09 -21.21
N VAL A 29 28.76 5.03 -22.14
CA VAL A 29 29.10 6.43 -21.83
C VAL A 29 27.87 7.18 -21.30
N ALA A 30 26.69 6.89 -21.84
CA ALA A 30 25.43 7.44 -21.34
C ALA A 30 25.04 6.85 -19.97
N ALA A 31 25.34 5.57 -19.73
CA ALA A 31 25.13 4.91 -18.43
C ALA A 31 26.07 5.47 -17.35
N ALA A 32 27.33 5.76 -17.70
CA ALA A 32 28.31 6.34 -16.78
C ALA A 32 27.98 7.79 -16.35
N GLY A 33 27.13 8.48 -17.11
CA GLY A 33 26.67 9.85 -16.80
C GLY A 33 25.39 9.91 -15.95
N ILE A 34 24.76 8.77 -15.65
CA ILE A 34 23.64 8.71 -14.71
C ILE A 34 24.23 8.79 -13.30
N PRO A 35 23.92 9.84 -12.51
CA PRO A 35 24.34 9.87 -11.12
C PRO A 35 23.82 8.60 -10.44
N GLY A 36 24.73 7.77 -9.93
CA GLY A 36 24.35 6.65 -9.08
C GLY A 36 23.55 7.19 -7.91
N GLY A 37 22.37 6.61 -7.65
CA GLY A 37 21.66 6.86 -6.40
C GLY A 37 22.53 6.49 -5.20
N LEU A 38 22.03 6.76 -3.98
CA LEU A 38 22.68 6.24 -2.78
C LEU A 38 22.90 4.73 -2.93
N ASP A 39 24.00 4.23 -2.37
CA ASP A 39 24.29 2.80 -2.30
C ASP A 39 23.05 2.07 -1.73
N PRO A 40 22.48 1.06 -2.41
CA PRO A 40 21.33 0.32 -1.90
C PRO A 40 21.54 -0.24 -0.51
N GLN A 41 22.77 -0.64 -0.17
CA GLN A 41 23.09 -1.17 1.14
C GLN A 41 22.96 -0.07 2.22
N LEU A 42 23.60 1.08 1.99
CA LEU A 42 23.50 2.24 2.86
C LEU A 42 22.05 2.74 2.98
N SER A 43 21.29 2.73 1.89
CA SER A 43 19.88 3.15 1.88
C SER A 43 19.04 2.22 2.75
N GLY A 44 19.28 0.91 2.67
CA GLY A 44 18.64 -0.09 3.53
C GLY A 44 19.00 0.07 5.01
N GLU A 45 20.26 0.38 5.32
CA GLU A 45 20.71 0.65 6.70
C GLU A 45 20.04 1.90 7.29
N ILE A 46 19.96 2.99 6.51
CA ILE A 46 19.27 4.22 6.91
C ILE A 46 17.78 3.95 7.14
N ALA A 47 17.15 3.16 6.27
CA ALA A 47 15.74 2.80 6.42
C ALA A 47 15.48 2.05 7.75
N HIS A 48 16.27 1.02 8.06
CA HIS A 48 16.12 0.26 9.31
C HIS A 48 16.45 1.10 10.54
N MET A 49 17.52 1.90 10.50
CA MET A 49 17.89 2.79 11.60
C MET A 49 16.78 3.79 11.90
N THR A 50 16.23 4.47 10.88
CA THR A 50 15.17 5.47 11.08
C THR A 50 13.85 4.83 11.53
N ALA A 51 13.52 3.65 11.01
CA ALA A 51 12.34 2.90 11.42
C ALA A 51 12.44 2.39 12.87
N GLY A 52 13.60 1.84 13.26
CA GLY A 52 13.88 1.36 14.61
C GLY A 52 13.71 2.45 15.66
N VAL A 53 14.24 3.65 15.42
CA VAL A 53 14.11 4.80 16.34
C VAL A 53 12.65 5.16 16.64
N ILE A 54 11.76 5.08 15.65
CA ILE A 54 10.32 5.37 15.82
C ILE A 54 9.68 4.37 16.77
N VAL A 55 10.03 3.11 16.61
CA VAL A 55 9.44 1.99 17.33
C VAL A 55 10.04 1.84 18.74
N ASP A 56 11.35 1.98 18.88
CA ASP A 56 12.05 2.00 20.18
C ASP A 56 11.55 3.16 21.04
N ARG A 57 11.21 4.30 20.44
CA ARG A 57 10.57 5.41 21.16
C ARG A 57 9.22 4.98 21.73
N GLY A 58 8.43 4.22 20.96
CA GLY A 58 7.15 3.67 21.43
C GLY A 58 7.29 2.64 22.55
N ARG A 59 8.43 1.96 22.64
CA ARG A 59 8.77 1.07 23.77
C ARG A 59 9.43 1.80 24.96
N ALA A 60 9.65 3.12 24.86
CA ALA A 60 10.45 3.91 25.79
C ALA A 60 11.91 3.41 25.94
N GLU A 61 12.46 2.81 24.88
CA GLU A 61 13.80 2.24 24.82
C GLU A 61 14.78 3.06 23.95
N ALA A 62 14.27 4.05 23.21
CA ALA A 62 15.11 4.88 22.34
C ALA A 62 15.98 5.89 23.11
N ALA A 63 17.23 6.06 22.64
CA ALA A 63 18.14 7.09 23.13
C ALA A 63 17.59 8.50 22.84
N PRO A 64 17.47 9.40 23.84
CA PRO A 64 16.82 10.71 23.66
C PRO A 64 17.43 11.59 22.56
N ASP A 65 18.75 11.54 22.39
CA ASP A 65 19.48 12.32 21.39
C ASP A 65 19.21 11.83 19.95
N VAL A 66 18.93 10.54 19.76
CA VAL A 66 18.56 9.99 18.46
C VAL A 66 17.13 10.38 18.09
N VAL A 67 16.23 10.33 19.07
CA VAL A 67 14.83 10.77 18.90
C VAL A 67 14.77 12.25 18.54
N GLU A 68 15.52 13.10 19.24
CA GLU A 68 15.58 14.54 18.96
C GLU A 68 16.09 14.84 17.54
N ARG A 69 17.11 14.09 17.07
CA ARG A 69 17.61 14.19 15.70
C ARG A 69 16.56 13.81 14.66
N LEU A 70 15.80 12.74 14.90
CA LEU A 70 14.71 12.33 14.00
C LEU A 70 13.57 13.35 13.97
N ILE A 71 13.16 13.88 15.14
CA ILE A 71 12.17 14.96 15.21
C ILE A 71 12.67 16.17 14.42
N THR A 72 13.91 16.60 14.63
CA THR A 72 14.51 17.73 13.91
C THR A 72 14.52 17.50 12.40
N LEU A 73 14.80 16.27 11.96
CA LEU A 73 14.76 15.91 10.54
C LEU A 73 13.34 16.05 9.97
N VAL A 74 12.34 15.51 10.67
CA VAL A 74 10.93 15.61 10.27
C VAL A 74 10.46 17.07 10.27
N ASP A 75 10.84 17.88 11.26
CA ASP A 75 10.47 19.29 11.35
C ASP A 75 11.08 20.12 10.22
N ARG A 76 12.29 19.77 9.76
CA ARG A 76 13.00 20.49 8.70
C ARG A 76 12.61 20.06 7.29
N GLU A 77 12.55 18.75 7.05
CA GLU A 77 12.41 18.16 5.71
C GLU A 77 11.00 17.62 5.45
N GLY A 78 10.20 17.44 6.50
CA GLY A 78 8.87 16.84 6.43
C GLY A 78 8.88 15.32 6.60
N ILE A 79 7.72 14.78 7.00
CA ILE A 79 7.53 13.33 7.19
C ILE A 79 7.65 12.55 5.88
N ASP A 80 7.29 13.16 4.74
CA ASP A 80 7.35 12.56 3.41
C ASP A 80 8.77 12.14 3.04
N VAL A 81 9.79 12.90 3.47
CA VAL A 81 11.20 12.61 3.21
C VAL A 81 11.66 11.38 3.99
N VAL A 82 11.32 11.31 5.28
CA VAL A 82 11.64 10.14 6.12
C VAL A 82 10.91 8.91 5.61
N ALA A 83 9.62 9.02 5.28
CA ALA A 83 8.85 7.93 4.71
C ALA A 83 9.42 7.46 3.37
N GLY A 84 9.91 8.38 2.53
CA GLY A 84 10.56 8.07 1.27
C GLY A 84 11.79 7.16 1.41
N MET A 85 12.50 7.21 2.55
CA MET A 85 13.62 6.31 2.84
C MET A 85 13.20 4.84 2.97
N TRP A 86 11.92 4.58 3.27
CA TRP A 86 11.40 3.24 3.50
C TRP A 86 10.75 2.61 2.27
N ALA A 87 10.50 3.38 1.21
CA ALA A 87 9.65 2.98 0.09
C ALA A 87 10.12 1.70 -0.62
N ASP A 88 11.43 1.47 -0.69
CA ASP A 88 12.05 0.31 -1.33
C ASP A 88 12.25 -0.88 -0.38
N SER A 89 11.83 -0.77 0.89
CA SER A 89 11.99 -1.84 1.88
C SER A 89 11.00 -2.98 1.67
N PRO A 90 11.40 -4.25 1.91
CA PRO A 90 10.50 -5.40 1.80
C PRO A 90 9.27 -5.29 2.72
N ALA A 91 8.14 -5.85 2.29
CA ALA A 91 6.87 -5.77 3.03
C ALA A 91 6.90 -6.32 4.46
N THR A 92 7.82 -7.25 4.70
CA THR A 92 7.96 -8.00 5.93
C THR A 92 9.06 -7.46 6.83
N THR A 93 9.63 -6.30 6.52
CA THR A 93 10.56 -5.57 7.39
C THR A 93 9.85 -4.38 8.02
N LEU A 94 10.35 -3.90 9.15
CA LEU A 94 9.87 -2.75 9.89
C LEU A 94 9.75 -1.49 9.01
N PRO A 95 10.79 -1.04 8.27
CA PRO A 95 10.63 0.11 7.39
C PRO A 95 9.56 -0.12 6.32
N GLY A 96 9.48 -1.31 5.72
CA GLY A 96 8.47 -1.60 4.70
C GLY A 96 7.04 -1.59 5.24
N VAL A 97 6.85 -1.99 6.49
CA VAL A 97 5.56 -1.90 7.21
C VAL A 97 5.20 -0.44 7.50
N LEU A 98 6.15 0.35 8.00
CA LEU A 98 5.93 1.79 8.28
C LEU A 98 5.57 2.55 7.00
N TRP A 99 6.21 2.23 5.88
CA TRP A 99 5.87 2.80 4.57
C TRP A 99 4.42 2.51 4.17
N ARG A 100 3.94 1.27 4.37
CA ARG A 100 2.56 0.88 4.04
C ARG A 100 1.55 1.63 4.90
N MET A 101 1.82 1.75 6.20
CA MET A 101 0.96 2.52 7.10
C MET A 101 0.92 4.01 6.73
N TYR A 102 2.08 4.60 6.43
CA TYR A 102 2.17 5.98 5.95
C TYR A 102 1.42 6.17 4.63
N SER A 103 1.64 5.29 3.65
CA SER A 103 0.99 5.34 2.35
C SER A 103 -0.53 5.22 2.46
N LEU A 104 -1.02 4.36 3.35
CA LEU A 104 -2.45 4.20 3.63
C LEU A 104 -3.06 5.50 4.17
N ARG A 105 -2.39 6.13 5.14
CA ARG A 105 -2.79 7.44 5.68
C ARG A 105 -2.82 8.50 4.59
N GLU A 106 -1.79 8.55 3.76
CA GLU A 106 -1.69 9.51 2.67
C GLU A 106 -2.76 9.32 1.60
N GLN A 107 -3.15 8.08 1.31
CA GLN A 107 -4.26 7.78 0.41
C GLN A 107 -5.57 8.35 0.95
N VAL A 108 -5.87 8.17 2.23
CA VAL A 108 -7.07 8.74 2.87
C VAL A 108 -7.02 10.25 2.90
N ARG A 109 -5.86 10.84 3.25
CA ARG A 109 -5.67 12.29 3.27
C ARG A 109 -5.93 12.95 1.91
N LYS A 110 -5.46 12.31 0.82
CA LYS A 110 -5.56 12.87 -0.54
C LYS A 110 -6.94 12.71 -1.17
N ALA A 111 -7.68 11.66 -0.82
CA ALA A 111 -8.99 11.37 -1.41
C ALA A 111 -10.00 10.87 -0.35
N PRO A 112 -10.31 11.70 0.65
CA PRO A 112 -11.06 11.26 1.83
C PRO A 112 -12.50 10.83 1.48
N ASP A 113 -13.17 11.53 0.57
CA ASP A 113 -14.53 11.19 0.13
C ASP A 113 -14.56 9.85 -0.63
N MET A 114 -13.68 9.68 -1.62
CA MET A 114 -13.57 8.45 -2.41
C MET A 114 -13.30 7.23 -1.53
N VAL A 115 -12.36 7.35 -0.57
CA VAL A 115 -12.07 6.23 0.33
C VAL A 115 -13.24 5.94 1.26
N THR A 116 -13.97 6.98 1.71
CA THR A 116 -15.17 6.81 2.54
C THR A 116 -16.28 6.09 1.79
N ASP A 117 -16.49 6.41 0.51
CA ASP A 117 -17.49 5.74 -0.32
C ASP A 117 -17.14 4.26 -0.52
N HIS A 118 -15.88 3.94 -0.83
CA HIS A 118 -15.43 2.55 -0.88
C HIS A 118 -15.59 1.84 0.47
N TYR A 119 -15.26 2.51 1.58
CA TYR A 119 -15.41 1.93 2.91
C TYR A 119 -16.87 1.61 3.22
N ARG A 120 -17.79 2.55 2.95
CA ARG A 120 -19.24 2.37 3.12
C ARG A 120 -19.79 1.23 2.25
N ALA A 121 -19.35 1.13 1.00
CA ALA A 121 -19.73 0.03 0.10
C ALA A 121 -19.28 -1.35 0.65
N GLY A 122 -18.19 -1.38 1.43
CA GLY A 122 -17.68 -2.61 2.04
C GLY A 122 -18.33 -3.01 3.36
N LEU A 123 -19.03 -2.10 4.05
CA LEU A 123 -19.54 -2.32 5.42
C LEU A 123 -20.44 -3.56 5.54
N ALA A 124 -21.43 -3.68 4.65
CA ALA A 124 -22.43 -4.74 4.72
C ALA A 124 -21.85 -6.15 4.50
N ALA A 125 -20.69 -6.27 3.85
CA ALA A 125 -20.07 -7.55 3.53
C ALA A 125 -18.80 -7.84 4.36
N ALA A 126 -18.40 -6.92 5.25
CA ALA A 126 -17.18 -7.03 6.06
C ALA A 126 -17.44 -6.67 7.54
N GLU A 127 -18.58 -7.10 8.09
CA GLU A 127 -19.02 -6.77 9.47
C GLU A 127 -17.97 -7.09 10.55
N VAL A 128 -17.31 -8.25 10.46
CA VAL A 128 -16.27 -8.65 11.42
C VAL A 128 -15.08 -7.71 11.35
N GLN A 129 -14.62 -7.37 10.15
CA GLN A 129 -13.51 -6.47 9.93
C GLN A 129 -13.87 -5.05 10.36
N HIS A 130 -15.10 -4.62 10.11
CA HIS A 130 -15.60 -3.32 10.57
C HIS A 130 -15.59 -3.22 12.10
N ALA A 131 -16.03 -4.26 12.80
CA ALA A 131 -15.97 -4.32 14.27
C ALA A 131 -14.53 -4.19 14.80
N VAL A 132 -13.54 -4.78 14.11
CA VAL A 132 -12.12 -4.63 14.46
C VAL A 132 -11.60 -3.21 14.20
N VAL A 133 -12.08 -2.56 13.14
CA VAL A 133 -11.69 -1.16 12.84
C VAL A 133 -12.17 -0.22 13.95
N GLY A 134 -13.42 -0.39 14.39
CA GLY A 134 -14.01 0.37 15.50
C GLY A 134 -14.25 1.84 15.17
N VAL A 135 -14.69 2.14 13.94
CA VAL A 135 -15.03 3.51 13.52
C VAL A 135 -16.53 3.78 13.71
N THR A 136 -16.91 5.04 13.94
CA THR A 136 -18.30 5.47 14.12
C THR A 136 -19.17 5.19 12.89
N GLU A 137 -20.45 4.87 13.11
CA GLU A 137 -21.43 4.63 12.05
C GLU A 137 -22.50 5.73 11.95
N PRO A 138 -22.83 6.23 10.73
CA PRO A 138 -22.12 6.00 9.47
C PRO A 138 -20.82 6.82 9.42
N PRO A 139 -19.70 6.25 8.91
CA PRO A 139 -18.41 6.94 8.93
C PRO A 139 -18.44 8.14 7.99
N VAL A 140 -17.93 9.29 8.44
CA VAL A 140 -17.64 10.45 7.60
C VAL A 140 -16.13 10.50 7.27
N PRO A 141 -15.71 11.28 6.26
CA PRO A 141 -14.30 11.26 5.84
C PRO A 141 -13.30 11.65 6.94
N ALA A 142 -13.70 12.54 7.86
CA ALA A 142 -12.90 12.90 9.03
C ALA A 142 -12.67 11.70 9.97
N ASP A 143 -13.64 10.79 10.09
CA ASP A 143 -13.53 9.62 10.98
C ASP A 143 -12.46 8.65 10.49
N LEU A 144 -12.34 8.44 9.17
CA LEU A 144 -11.34 7.54 8.60
C LEU A 144 -9.91 8.07 8.77
N LEU A 145 -9.73 9.40 8.65
CA LEU A 145 -8.43 10.01 8.91
C LEU A 145 -8.07 9.93 10.40
N ALA A 146 -9.01 10.26 11.29
CA ALA A 146 -8.82 10.16 12.74
C ALA A 146 -8.53 8.72 13.19
N LEU A 147 -9.18 7.74 12.57
CA LEU A 147 -8.89 6.31 12.75
C LEU A 147 -7.44 6.00 12.40
N LEU A 148 -6.95 6.40 11.22
CA LEU A 148 -5.59 6.12 10.81
C LEU A 148 -4.56 6.86 11.68
N ASP A 149 -4.85 8.08 12.12
CA ASP A 149 -4.01 8.79 13.09
C ASP A 149 -3.96 8.05 14.45
N THR A 150 -5.07 7.46 14.89
CA THR A 150 -5.12 6.63 16.10
C THR A 150 -4.32 5.34 15.94
N VAL A 151 -4.47 4.66 14.80
CA VAL A 151 -3.72 3.45 14.46
C VAL A 151 -2.22 3.75 14.41
N LEU A 152 -1.84 4.87 13.79
CA LEU A 152 -0.44 5.31 13.75
C LEU A 152 0.09 5.74 15.13
N SER A 153 -0.77 6.27 16.00
CA SER A 153 -0.40 6.56 17.40
C SER A 153 -0.10 5.28 18.20
N GLY A 154 -0.65 4.14 17.78
CA GLY A 154 -0.32 2.81 18.33
C GLY A 154 1.16 2.46 18.27
N LEU A 155 1.90 3.00 17.30
CA LEU A 155 3.36 2.83 17.19
C LEU A 155 4.08 3.39 18.43
N PHE A 156 3.55 4.45 19.04
CA PHE A 156 4.18 5.17 20.15
C PHE A 156 3.70 4.72 21.53
N THR A 157 2.74 3.80 21.60
CA THR A 157 2.11 3.35 22.85
C THR A 157 2.36 1.87 23.15
N GLY A 158 3.19 1.20 22.34
CA GLY A 158 3.58 -0.20 22.52
C GLY A 158 2.59 -1.23 21.95
N ASP A 159 1.45 -0.78 21.40
CA ASP A 159 0.40 -1.65 20.86
C ASP A 159 0.51 -1.85 19.34
N PHE A 160 1.74 -2.05 18.85
CA PHE A 160 2.01 -2.00 17.41
C PHE A 160 1.36 -3.17 16.65
N ALA A 161 1.32 -4.39 17.20
CA ALA A 161 0.62 -5.50 16.56
C ALA A 161 -0.89 -5.24 16.39
N VAL A 162 -1.56 -4.65 17.38
CA VAL A 162 -2.99 -4.32 17.26
C VAL A 162 -3.20 -3.19 16.28
N ALA A 163 -2.31 -2.19 16.24
CA ALA A 163 -2.35 -1.16 15.21
C ALA A 163 -2.28 -1.76 13.79
N LEU A 164 -1.36 -2.70 13.57
CA LEU A 164 -1.23 -3.42 12.29
C LEU A 164 -2.47 -4.24 11.95
N GLU A 165 -3.09 -4.90 12.93
CA GLU A 165 -4.33 -5.66 12.72
C GLU A 165 -5.52 -4.78 12.38
N ARG A 166 -5.63 -3.61 13.04
CA ARG A 166 -6.67 -2.62 12.73
C ARG A 166 -6.48 -2.03 11.33
N ALA A 167 -5.24 -1.71 10.94
CA ALA A 167 -4.93 -1.28 9.58
C ALA A 167 -5.25 -2.38 8.55
N ALA A 168 -4.90 -3.63 8.84
CA ALA A 168 -5.23 -4.77 7.98
C ALA A 168 -6.75 -4.96 7.84
N ALA A 169 -7.51 -4.84 8.92
CA ALA A 169 -8.97 -4.89 8.90
C ALA A 169 -9.55 -3.75 8.05
N PHE A 170 -9.04 -2.53 8.18
CA PHE A 170 -9.42 -1.38 7.35
C PHE A 170 -9.20 -1.67 5.86
N CYS A 171 -8.03 -2.17 5.47
CA CYS A 171 -7.74 -2.54 4.09
C CYS A 171 -8.68 -3.65 3.57
N ARG A 172 -9.08 -4.62 4.41
CA ARG A 172 -10.07 -5.64 4.00
C ARG A 172 -11.44 -5.04 3.71
N VAL A 173 -11.91 -4.08 4.52
CA VAL A 173 -13.19 -3.38 4.26
C VAL A 173 -13.12 -2.63 2.92
N LEU A 174 -12.03 -1.90 2.66
CA LEU A 174 -11.82 -1.22 1.37
C LEU A 174 -11.76 -2.19 0.20
N SER A 175 -11.08 -3.33 0.38
CA SER A 175 -10.99 -4.39 -0.64
C SER A 175 -12.38 -4.92 -1.00
N THR A 176 -13.19 -5.24 0.01
CA THR A 176 -14.57 -5.69 -0.17
C THR A 176 -15.44 -4.65 -0.88
N GLY A 177 -15.36 -3.38 -0.46
CA GLY A 177 -16.15 -2.32 -1.07
C GLY A 177 -15.79 -2.06 -2.53
N ALA A 178 -14.49 -2.04 -2.86
CA ALA A 178 -14.03 -1.92 -4.24
C ALA A 178 -14.46 -3.11 -5.11
N ALA A 179 -14.43 -4.33 -4.57
CA ALA A 179 -14.91 -5.51 -5.29
C ALA A 179 -16.42 -5.46 -5.55
N TYR A 180 -17.20 -4.99 -4.58
CA TYR A 180 -18.66 -4.84 -4.72
C TYR A 180 -19.03 -3.81 -5.80
N GLU A 181 -18.41 -2.62 -5.77
CA GLU A 181 -18.64 -1.61 -6.81
C GLU A 181 -18.16 -2.08 -8.19
N ALA A 182 -17.06 -2.85 -8.26
CA ALA A 182 -16.60 -3.44 -9.52
C ALA A 182 -17.67 -4.35 -10.14
N GLN A 183 -18.28 -5.22 -9.34
CA GLN A 183 -19.36 -6.12 -9.80
C GLN A 183 -20.57 -5.32 -10.29
N ARG A 184 -20.93 -4.26 -9.55
CA ARG A 184 -22.08 -3.40 -9.89
C ARG A 184 -21.90 -2.66 -11.22
N LEU A 185 -20.65 -2.35 -11.58
CA LEU A 185 -20.30 -1.62 -12.81
C LEU A 185 -19.88 -2.53 -13.96
N GLU A 186 -19.81 -3.85 -13.77
CA GLU A 186 -19.23 -4.78 -14.76
C GLU A 186 -19.89 -4.66 -16.14
N GLU A 187 -21.22 -4.54 -16.18
CA GLU A 187 -21.99 -4.44 -17.43
C GLU A 187 -22.06 -3.01 -17.98
N SER A 188 -22.12 -2.00 -17.11
CA SER A 188 -22.35 -0.60 -17.51
C SER A 188 -21.07 0.18 -17.79
N ASP A 189 -19.97 -0.15 -17.12
CA ASP A 189 -18.65 0.48 -17.27
C ASP A 189 -17.52 -0.52 -16.93
N ALA A 190 -17.22 -1.38 -17.90
CA ALA A 190 -16.20 -2.42 -17.76
C ALA A 190 -14.78 -1.85 -17.51
N LEU A 191 -14.48 -0.62 -17.94
CA LEU A 191 -13.16 -0.03 -17.71
C LEU A 191 -13.00 0.38 -16.24
N THR A 192 -14.01 1.03 -15.67
CA THR A 192 -14.01 1.40 -14.25
C THR A 192 -14.08 0.17 -13.36
N ALA A 193 -14.89 -0.83 -13.71
CA ALA A 193 -14.94 -2.11 -13.00
C ALA A 193 -13.56 -2.78 -12.88
N ARG A 194 -12.79 -2.86 -13.99
CA ARG A 194 -11.43 -3.42 -13.97
C ARG A 194 -10.47 -2.65 -13.06
N LYS A 195 -10.58 -1.32 -13.01
CA LYS A 195 -9.77 -0.49 -12.10
C LYS A 195 -10.12 -0.80 -10.64
N LEU A 196 -11.40 -0.92 -10.32
CA LEU A 196 -11.87 -1.27 -8.98
C LEU A 196 -11.45 -2.68 -8.55
N VAL A 197 -11.45 -3.66 -9.46
CA VAL A 197 -10.86 -4.99 -9.18
C VAL A 197 -9.39 -4.85 -8.80
N ARG A 198 -8.62 -4.01 -9.49
CA ARG A 198 -7.22 -3.80 -9.14
C ARG A 198 -7.06 -3.17 -7.75
N VAL A 199 -7.86 -2.14 -7.44
CA VAL A 199 -7.90 -1.51 -6.11
C VAL A 199 -8.24 -2.54 -5.03
N ALA A 200 -9.21 -3.43 -5.29
CA ALA A 200 -9.59 -4.48 -4.36
C ALA A 200 -8.43 -5.44 -4.08
N LEU A 201 -7.72 -5.88 -5.13
CA LEU A 201 -6.57 -6.77 -5.02
C LEU A 201 -5.40 -6.10 -4.27
N ASP A 202 -5.11 -4.84 -4.57
CA ASP A 202 -4.02 -4.10 -3.92
C ASP A 202 -4.29 -3.94 -2.41
N HIS A 203 -5.51 -3.58 -2.02
CA HIS A 203 -5.89 -3.51 -0.60
C HIS A 203 -5.88 -4.88 0.09
N SER A 204 -6.27 -5.96 -0.60
CA SER A 204 -6.19 -7.32 -0.07
C SER A 204 -4.75 -7.75 0.19
N ALA A 205 -3.83 -7.41 -0.73
CA ALA A 205 -2.41 -7.69 -0.57
C ALA A 205 -1.82 -6.94 0.64
N VAL A 206 -2.08 -5.64 0.78
CA VAL A 206 -1.62 -4.84 1.93
C VAL A 206 -2.18 -5.40 3.24
N ALA A 207 -3.45 -5.82 3.27
CA ALA A 207 -4.02 -6.44 4.46
C ALA A 207 -3.31 -7.74 4.88
N ALA A 208 -2.91 -8.56 3.90
CA ALA A 208 -2.15 -9.79 4.15
C ALA A 208 -0.74 -9.47 4.69
N GLU A 209 -0.04 -8.50 4.07
CA GLU A 209 1.27 -8.04 4.51
C GLU A 209 1.24 -7.53 5.96
N LEU A 210 0.29 -6.65 6.29
CA LEU A 210 0.13 -6.10 7.64
C LEU A 210 -0.24 -7.18 8.68
N THR A 211 -1.04 -8.17 8.30
CA THR A 211 -1.35 -9.32 9.17
C THR A 211 -0.11 -10.16 9.45
N SER A 212 0.71 -10.41 8.43
CA SER A 212 1.97 -11.13 8.58
C SER A 212 2.96 -10.34 9.46
N ALA A 213 3.06 -9.03 9.25
CA ALA A 213 3.87 -8.15 10.08
C ALA A 213 3.45 -8.15 11.55
N ALA A 214 2.13 -8.13 11.83
CA ALA A 214 1.63 -8.24 13.20
C ALA A 214 2.03 -9.56 13.88
N GLN A 215 2.09 -10.67 13.12
CA GLN A 215 2.55 -11.96 13.62
C GLN A 215 4.06 -11.97 13.88
N LEU A 216 4.86 -11.41 12.95
CA LEU A 216 6.32 -11.29 13.11
C LEU A 216 6.67 -10.40 14.31
N TRP A 217 5.95 -9.29 14.50
CA TRP A 217 6.12 -8.40 15.64
C TRP A 217 5.91 -9.11 16.97
N ARG A 218 4.85 -9.90 17.12
CA ARG A 218 4.58 -10.68 18.35
C ARG A 218 5.63 -11.75 18.65
N GLN A 219 6.41 -12.14 17.64
CA GLN A 219 7.47 -13.13 17.77
C GLN A 219 8.86 -12.47 17.91
N ASP A 220 8.92 -11.13 17.96
CA ASP A 220 10.16 -10.34 17.92
C ASP A 220 11.03 -10.68 16.68
N LYS A 221 10.37 -10.89 15.54
CA LYS A 221 10.99 -11.24 14.24
C LYS A 221 10.75 -10.21 13.14
N LEU A 222 10.13 -9.07 13.47
CA LEU A 222 9.97 -7.98 12.53
C LEU A 222 11.17 -7.04 12.69
N ASP A 223 12.03 -7.00 11.68
CA ASP A 223 13.30 -6.27 11.68
C ASP A 223 13.25 -4.98 10.85
#